data_AF-A0A2C9X2D8-F1
#
_entry.id   AF-A0A2C9X2D8-F1
#
_cell.length_a   1.000
_cell.length_b   1.000
_cell.length_c   1.000
_cell.angle_alpha   90.00
_cell.angle_beta   90.00
_cell.angle_gamma   90.00
#
_symmetry.space_group_name_H-M   'P 1'
#
loop_
_entity.id
_entity.type
_entity.pdbx_description
1 polymer ?
#
loop_
_entity_poly.entity_id
_entity_poly.type
_entity_poly.pdbx_seq_one_letter_code
_entity_poly.pdbx_strand_id
1 'polypeptide(L)'
;SLVDNASLSDNLRCLECQEIEQVDFDIKYSSQWVPKPSVANFVTQTARELITSCANSYAEQNIEPYSDDKSIHKILEAVEAHSLLQRDLNAMVPNDKFFRFFSPYTAYDIVESALQYNIDERFNAKVTKPMLAEIRSESMSLEYFKRRDKGEYTKSTFTEYSNRKNMLQKIFSEECLIYKLGLVDRSKLLESLNKFSADGEQLENIMRIQIIEYWLRGYCESGGIYEI
;
A
#
# COMPACT_ATOMS: atom_id res chain seq x y z
N SER A 1 16.64 -1.64 -10.67
CA SER A 1 17.74 -2.37 -10.04
C SER A 1 18.12 -1.70 -8.73
N LEU A 2 18.73 -2.39 -7.76
CA LEU A 2 19.44 -1.69 -6.66
C LEU A 2 20.66 -0.89 -7.20
N VAL A 3 21.07 -1.13 -8.45
CA VAL A 3 21.99 -0.30 -9.26
C VAL A 3 21.27 0.73 -10.16
N ASP A 4 19.98 0.97 -9.95
CA ASP A 4 19.28 2.05 -10.63
C ASP A 4 19.72 3.39 -10.02
N ASN A 5 20.26 4.30 -10.82
CA ASN A 5 20.72 5.62 -10.40
C ASN A 5 19.69 6.72 -10.69
N ALA A 6 18.46 6.36 -11.06
CA ALA A 6 17.38 7.33 -11.24
C ALA A 6 17.19 8.18 -9.97
N SER A 7 17.10 9.49 -10.18
CA SER A 7 16.72 10.44 -9.15
C SER A 7 15.22 10.36 -8.87
N LEU A 8 14.77 11.01 -7.78
CA LEU A 8 13.35 11.12 -7.49
C LEU A 8 12.60 11.86 -8.60
N SER A 9 13.20 12.92 -9.13
CA SER A 9 12.66 13.68 -10.26
C SER A 9 12.51 12.82 -11.51
N ASP A 10 13.48 11.95 -11.82
CA ASP A 10 13.40 11.02 -12.95
C ASP A 10 12.27 10.02 -12.78
N ASN A 11 12.17 9.42 -11.58
CA ASN A 11 11.09 8.47 -11.28
C ASN A 11 9.72 9.12 -11.37
N LEU A 12 9.55 10.36 -10.87
CA LEU A 12 8.31 11.11 -10.95
C LEU A 12 7.91 11.41 -12.41
N ARG A 13 8.84 11.85 -13.26
CA ARG A 13 8.58 12.07 -14.70
C ARG A 13 8.22 10.79 -15.44
N CYS A 14 8.73 9.65 -14.98
CA CYS A 14 8.42 8.34 -15.54
C CYS A 14 7.15 7.70 -14.94
N LEU A 15 6.42 8.39 -14.06
CA LEU A 15 5.10 7.94 -13.59
C LEU A 15 4.05 8.17 -14.69
N GLU A 16 4.16 7.41 -15.78
CA GLU A 16 3.06 7.31 -16.73
C GLU A 16 2.00 6.34 -16.18
N CYS A 17 0.85 6.88 -15.79
CA CYS A 17 -0.27 6.10 -15.29
C CYS A 17 -1.06 5.41 -16.43
N GLN A 18 -0.43 4.48 -17.16
CA GLN A 18 -1.11 3.74 -18.23
C GLN A 18 -1.99 2.60 -17.68
N GLU A 19 -3.01 2.19 -18.45
CA GLU A 19 -3.81 1.00 -18.12
C GLU A 19 -2.88 -0.20 -18.29
N ILE A 20 -2.64 -0.96 -17.20
CA ILE A 20 -1.76 -2.12 -17.25
C ILE A 20 -2.55 -3.25 -17.95
N GLU A 21 -2.34 -3.40 -19.26
CA GLU A 21 -2.97 -4.46 -20.07
C GLU A 21 -2.48 -5.87 -19.71
N GLN A 22 -1.28 -5.97 -19.13
CA GLN A 22 -0.71 -7.20 -18.60
C GLN A 22 -0.02 -6.92 -17.27
N VAL A 23 -0.50 -7.56 -16.20
CA VAL A 23 0.26 -7.67 -14.95
C VAL A 23 1.52 -8.44 -15.30
N ASP A 24 2.60 -7.70 -15.49
CA ASP A 24 3.89 -8.32 -15.73
C ASP A 24 4.22 -9.09 -14.45
N PHE A 25 4.08 -10.42 -14.49
CA PHE A 25 4.47 -11.28 -13.36
C PHE A 25 5.96 -11.10 -13.02
N ASP A 26 6.73 -10.48 -13.92
CA ASP A 26 8.08 -10.03 -13.70
C ASP A 26 8.19 -8.81 -12.77
N ILE A 27 7.12 -8.14 -12.31
CA ILE A 27 7.25 -7.12 -11.25
C ILE A 27 7.77 -7.76 -9.95
N LYS A 28 7.43 -9.03 -9.69
CA LYS A 28 7.96 -9.78 -8.54
C LYS A 28 9.46 -10.09 -8.68
N TYR A 29 10.00 -10.01 -9.90
CA TYR A 29 11.41 -10.21 -10.26
C TYR A 29 12.07 -8.93 -10.80
N SER A 30 11.34 -7.82 -10.81
CA SER A 30 11.81 -6.54 -11.27
C SER A 30 12.82 -6.06 -10.25
N SER A 31 14.01 -5.78 -10.74
CA SER A 31 15.05 -5.20 -9.89
C SER A 31 14.72 -3.75 -9.52
N GLN A 32 13.69 -3.12 -10.12
CA GLN A 32 13.31 -1.72 -9.85
C GLN A 32 12.94 -1.55 -8.37
N TRP A 33 13.62 -0.60 -7.71
CA TRP A 33 13.43 -0.37 -6.28
C TRP A 33 12.24 0.57 -6.01
N VAL A 34 11.83 1.39 -7.01
CA VAL A 34 10.53 2.06 -7.06
C VAL A 34 9.63 1.28 -8.03
N PRO A 35 8.55 0.64 -7.55
CA PRO A 35 7.58 0.01 -8.44
C PRO A 35 6.86 1.10 -9.24
N LYS A 36 6.62 0.85 -10.53
CA LYS A 36 5.74 1.71 -11.32
C LYS A 36 4.33 1.68 -10.71
N PRO A 37 3.61 2.81 -10.64
CA PRO A 37 2.24 2.83 -10.16
C PRO A 37 1.38 1.91 -11.00
N SER A 38 0.81 0.89 -10.38
CA SER A 38 -0.31 0.17 -10.96
C SER A 38 -1.57 0.98 -10.73
N VAL A 39 -2.18 1.44 -11.82
CA VAL A 39 -3.44 2.18 -11.75
C VAL A 39 -4.56 1.25 -12.21
N ALA A 40 -5.48 0.97 -11.28
CA ALA A 40 -6.59 0.07 -11.52
C ALA A 40 -7.38 0.44 -12.78
N ASN A 41 -7.86 -0.57 -13.51
CA ASN A 41 -8.54 -0.43 -14.80
C ASN A 41 -9.78 0.50 -14.76
N PHE A 42 -10.42 0.64 -13.60
CA PHE A 42 -11.58 1.49 -13.39
C PHE A 42 -11.24 2.97 -13.20
N VAL A 43 -9.96 3.33 -13.06
CA VAL A 43 -9.52 4.73 -13.05
C VAL A 43 -9.51 5.26 -14.48
N THR A 44 -10.20 6.38 -14.69
CA THR A 44 -10.39 6.97 -16.02
C THR A 44 -9.12 7.59 -16.57
N GLN A 45 -9.11 7.87 -17.88
CA GLN A 45 -8.01 8.60 -18.52
C GLN A 45 -7.81 10.00 -17.92
N THR A 46 -8.91 10.70 -17.60
CA THR A 46 -8.85 12.01 -16.92
C THR A 46 -8.11 11.93 -15.60
N ALA A 47 -8.42 10.94 -14.75
CA ALA A 47 -7.70 10.77 -13.49
C ALA A 47 -6.22 10.42 -13.71
N ARG A 48 -5.90 9.60 -14.72
CA ARG A 48 -4.52 9.24 -15.07
C ARG A 48 -3.71 10.46 -15.51
N GLU A 49 -4.30 11.35 -16.30
CA GLU A 49 -3.70 12.61 -16.75
C GLU A 49 -3.48 13.57 -15.58
N LEU A 50 -4.43 13.68 -14.65
CA LEU A 50 -4.27 14.49 -13.43
C LEU A 50 -3.14 13.97 -12.55
N ILE A 51 -3.04 12.66 -12.34
CA ILE A 51 -1.96 12.04 -11.56
C ILE A 51 -0.61 12.31 -12.25
N THR A 52 -0.53 12.09 -13.56
CA THR A 52 0.70 12.29 -14.35
C THR A 52 1.13 13.77 -14.31
N SER A 53 0.19 14.70 -14.46
CA SER A 53 0.45 16.15 -14.39
C SER A 53 0.93 16.57 -13.00
N CYS A 54 0.32 16.02 -11.95
CA CYS A 54 0.73 16.25 -10.57
C CYS A 54 2.15 15.73 -10.32
N ALA A 55 2.46 14.51 -10.76
CA ALA A 55 3.80 13.93 -10.67
C ALA A 55 4.86 14.78 -11.38
N ASN A 56 4.57 15.24 -12.59
CA ASN A 56 5.45 16.13 -13.34
C ASN A 56 5.69 17.46 -12.63
N SER A 57 4.64 18.08 -12.07
CA SER A 57 4.75 19.31 -11.29
C SER A 57 5.64 19.14 -10.06
N TYR A 58 5.52 18.00 -9.35
CA TYR A 58 6.45 17.70 -8.26
C TYR A 58 7.88 17.50 -8.77
N ALA A 59 8.07 16.82 -9.91
CA ALA A 59 9.40 16.58 -10.46
C ALA A 59 10.17 17.86 -10.83
N GLU A 60 9.47 18.96 -11.09
CA GLU A 60 10.04 20.28 -11.37
C GLU A 60 10.47 21.05 -10.11
N GLN A 61 10.02 20.61 -8.93
CA GLN A 61 10.41 21.21 -7.66
C GLN A 61 11.82 20.78 -7.26
N ASN A 62 12.48 21.60 -6.44
CA ASN A 62 13.77 21.22 -5.83
C ASN A 62 13.52 20.22 -4.69
N ILE A 63 13.33 18.95 -5.04
CA ILE A 63 13.07 17.88 -4.08
C ILE A 63 14.40 17.28 -3.61
N GLU A 64 14.48 16.96 -2.31
CA GLU A 64 15.59 16.22 -1.74
C GLU A 64 15.83 14.89 -2.49
N PRO A 65 17.11 14.56 -2.78
CA PRO A 65 17.43 13.31 -3.45
C PRO A 65 17.14 12.11 -2.55
N TYR A 66 17.06 10.94 -3.16
CA TYR A 66 17.02 9.71 -2.39
C TYR A 66 18.31 9.50 -1.58
N SER A 67 18.18 8.93 -0.39
CA SER A 67 19.28 8.24 0.30
C SER A 67 20.08 7.33 -0.64
N ASP A 68 21.40 7.31 -0.44
CA ASP A 68 22.33 6.40 -1.15
C ASP A 68 21.97 4.93 -0.89
N ASP A 69 21.58 4.58 0.35
CA ASP A 69 20.93 3.30 0.64
C ASP A 69 19.41 3.42 0.40
N LYS A 70 18.99 3.05 -0.80
CA LYS A 70 17.59 3.04 -1.24
C LYS A 70 16.71 2.04 -0.48
N SER A 71 17.29 1.03 0.17
CA SER A 71 16.53 0.08 0.99
C SER A 71 15.90 0.74 2.21
N ILE A 72 16.50 1.83 2.70
CA ILE A 72 15.98 2.63 3.82
C ILE A 72 14.58 3.15 3.51
N HIS A 73 14.34 3.68 2.31
CA HIS A 73 13.01 4.19 1.93
C HIS A 73 11.92 3.11 2.01
N LYS A 74 12.24 1.89 1.58
CA LYS A 74 11.31 0.75 1.67
C LYS A 74 11.08 0.26 3.09
N ILE A 75 12.11 0.32 3.94
CA ILE A 75 11.96 0.01 5.36
C ILE A 75 11.08 1.05 6.04
N LEU A 76 11.31 2.34 5.78
CA LEU A 76 10.52 3.43 6.35
C LEU A 76 9.05 3.40 5.89
N GLU A 77 8.80 3.12 4.61
CA GLU A 77 7.44 2.92 4.07
C GLU A 77 6.70 1.80 4.83
N ALA A 78 7.36 0.66 5.08
CA ALA A 78 6.78 -0.44 5.83
C ALA A 78 6.54 -0.09 7.31
N VAL A 79 7.47 0.62 7.94
CA VAL A 79 7.34 1.09 9.33
C VAL A 79 6.19 2.06 9.48
N GLU A 80 6.04 3.01 8.55
CA GLU A 80 4.94 3.97 8.52
C GLU A 80 3.60 3.24 8.38
N ALA A 81 3.45 2.37 7.38
CA ALA A 81 2.22 1.62 7.15
C ALA A 81 1.79 0.81 8.38
N HIS A 82 2.74 0.12 9.04
CA HIS A 82 2.45 -0.64 10.25
C HIS A 82 2.13 0.26 11.46
N SER A 83 2.77 1.42 11.56
CA SER A 83 2.51 2.39 12.64
C SER A 83 1.12 3.02 12.50
N LEU A 84 0.70 3.35 11.28
CA LEU A 84 -0.66 3.82 10.97
C LEU A 84 -1.69 2.74 11.29
N LEU A 85 -1.45 1.49 10.87
CA LEU A 85 -2.33 0.37 11.20
C LEU A 85 -2.47 0.19 12.72
N GLN A 86 -1.37 0.25 13.48
CA GLN A 86 -1.43 0.17 14.94
C GLN A 86 -2.24 1.32 15.54
N ARG A 87 -2.09 2.54 15.02
CA ARG A 87 -2.88 3.70 15.46
C ARG A 87 -4.37 3.48 15.21
N ASP A 88 -4.73 3.02 14.02
CA ASP A 88 -6.12 2.78 13.64
C ASP A 88 -6.75 1.66 14.47
N LEU A 89 -6.03 0.55 14.68
CA LEU A 89 -6.46 -0.53 15.58
C LEU A 89 -6.70 -0.01 17.00
N ASN A 90 -5.83 0.87 17.51
CA ASN A 90 -5.99 1.46 18.84
C ASN A 90 -7.16 2.44 18.92
N ALA A 91 -7.45 3.16 17.84
CA ALA A 91 -8.64 4.04 17.74
C ALA A 91 -9.94 3.23 17.70
N MET A 92 -9.90 1.99 17.22
CA MET A 92 -11.06 1.07 17.22
C MET A 92 -11.30 0.38 18.57
N VAL A 93 -10.35 0.42 19.50
CA VAL A 93 -10.56 -0.17 20.84
C VAL A 93 -11.62 0.65 21.58
N PRO A 94 -12.75 0.04 21.98
CA PRO A 94 -13.80 0.74 22.72
C PRO A 94 -13.29 1.35 24.03
N ASN A 95 -13.84 2.51 24.42
CA ASN A 95 -13.41 3.24 25.62
C ASN A 95 -13.59 2.45 26.93
N ASP A 96 -14.45 1.43 26.95
CA ASP A 96 -14.66 0.52 28.09
C ASP A 96 -13.68 -0.65 28.15
N LYS A 97 -12.71 -0.74 27.22
CA LYS A 97 -11.67 -1.77 27.19
C LYS A 97 -10.30 -1.21 27.56
N PHE A 98 -9.54 -2.00 28.31
CA PHE A 98 -8.23 -1.63 28.85
C PHE A 98 -7.08 -2.38 28.17
N PHE A 99 -7.10 -2.47 26.84
CA PHE A 99 -5.96 -3.00 26.10
C PHE A 99 -5.57 -2.07 24.95
N ARG A 100 -4.32 -2.14 24.53
CA ARG A 100 -3.79 -1.43 23.37
C ARG A 100 -2.98 -2.40 22.52
N PHE A 101 -3.06 -2.23 21.22
CA PHE A 101 -2.18 -2.91 20.28
C PHE A 101 -0.81 -2.24 20.33
N PHE A 102 0.23 -3.06 20.42
CA PHE A 102 1.61 -2.62 20.44
C PHE A 102 2.44 -3.46 19.47
N SER A 103 3.21 -2.80 18.61
CA SER A 103 4.18 -3.43 17.72
C SER A 103 5.59 -3.01 18.17
N PRO A 104 6.33 -3.87 18.91
CA PRO A 104 7.67 -3.54 19.37
C PRO A 104 8.63 -3.21 18.22
N TYR A 105 8.46 -3.84 17.07
CA TYR A 105 9.34 -3.69 15.90
C TYR A 105 9.14 -2.40 15.11
N THR A 106 8.15 -1.58 15.46
CA THR A 106 7.95 -0.24 14.88
C THR A 106 8.36 0.87 15.86
N ALA A 107 8.87 0.52 17.05
CA ALA A 107 9.40 1.50 17.98
C ALA A 107 10.66 2.18 17.38
N TYR A 108 10.77 3.49 17.56
CA TYR A 108 11.85 4.30 16.99
C TYR A 108 13.23 3.70 17.25
N ASP A 109 13.55 3.42 18.52
CA ASP A 109 14.86 2.91 18.95
C ASP A 109 15.21 1.57 18.28
N ILE A 110 14.20 0.72 18.04
CA ILE A 110 14.37 -0.57 17.37
C ILE A 110 14.60 -0.38 15.87
N VAL A 111 13.83 0.50 15.23
CA VAL A 111 13.96 0.80 13.79
C VAL A 111 15.31 1.48 13.53
N GLU A 112 15.65 2.50 14.32
CA GLU A 112 16.92 3.23 14.22
C GLU A 112 18.10 2.27 14.38
N SER A 113 18.09 1.41 15.41
CA SER A 113 19.13 0.41 15.61
C SER A 113 19.22 -0.59 14.45
N ALA A 114 18.08 -1.02 13.90
CA ALA A 114 18.07 -1.94 12.75
C ALA A 114 18.61 -1.28 11.47
N LEU A 115 18.38 0.02 11.28
CA LEU A 115 18.84 0.77 10.11
C LEU A 115 20.35 1.02 10.10
N GLN A 116 21.03 0.91 11.25
CA GLN A 116 22.50 1.05 11.35
C GLN A 116 23.28 -0.09 10.70
N TYR A 117 22.67 -1.26 10.50
CA TYR A 117 23.30 -2.42 9.85
C TYR A 117 23.30 -2.28 8.33
N ASN A 118 24.21 -2.95 7.62
CA ASN A 118 24.18 -2.98 6.17
C ASN A 118 23.08 -3.92 5.65
N ILE A 119 22.61 -3.70 4.42
CA ILE A 119 21.56 -4.54 3.81
C ILE A 119 21.95 -6.02 3.74
N ASP A 120 23.23 -6.32 3.49
CA ASP A 120 23.75 -7.69 3.43
C ASP A 120 23.72 -8.41 4.80
N GLU A 121 23.74 -7.64 5.90
CA GLU A 121 23.61 -8.16 7.26
C GLU A 121 22.13 -8.40 7.62
N ARG A 122 21.23 -7.57 7.07
CA ARG A 122 19.77 -7.65 7.30
C ARG A 122 19.08 -8.72 6.45
N PHE A 123 19.63 -9.04 5.27
CA PHE A 123 18.98 -9.89 4.28
C PHE A 123 19.84 -11.09 3.88
N ASN A 124 19.29 -12.30 4.05
CA ASN A 124 19.89 -13.54 3.58
C ASN A 124 18.80 -14.39 2.92
N ALA A 125 18.97 -14.72 1.63
CA ALA A 125 17.98 -15.46 0.86
C ALA A 125 17.66 -16.87 1.41
N LYS A 126 18.49 -17.43 2.30
CA LYS A 126 18.31 -18.78 2.88
C LYS A 126 17.50 -18.79 4.17
N VAL A 127 17.42 -17.67 4.89
CA VAL A 127 16.77 -17.59 6.22
C VAL A 127 15.90 -16.35 6.26
N THR A 128 14.60 -16.53 6.52
CA THR A 128 13.69 -15.39 6.74
C THR A 128 14.11 -14.70 8.03
N LYS A 129 14.40 -13.39 7.98
CA LYS A 129 14.84 -12.58 9.15
C LYS A 129 16.13 -13.13 9.81
N PRO A 130 17.28 -13.14 9.10
CA PRO A 130 18.50 -13.82 9.54
C PRO A 130 19.02 -13.35 10.89
N MET A 131 19.06 -12.04 11.14
CA MET A 131 19.54 -11.50 12.42
C MET A 131 18.67 -11.95 13.60
N LEU A 132 17.35 -11.93 13.45
CA LEU A 132 16.43 -12.40 14.49
C LEU A 132 16.55 -13.91 14.73
N ALA A 133 16.85 -14.67 13.67
CA ALA A 133 17.12 -16.09 13.80
C ALA A 133 18.40 -16.31 14.61
N GLU A 134 19.45 -15.50 14.42
CA GLU A 134 20.72 -15.63 15.13
C GLU A 134 20.61 -15.29 16.62
N ILE A 135 19.93 -14.20 16.97
CA ILE A 135 19.82 -13.71 18.36
C ILE A 135 18.65 -14.34 19.16
N ARG A 136 17.93 -15.29 18.56
CA ARG A 136 16.80 -15.95 19.23
C ARG A 136 17.27 -16.68 20.49
N SER A 137 16.37 -16.79 21.47
CA SER A 137 16.57 -17.69 22.61
C SER A 137 16.83 -19.12 22.14
N GLU A 138 17.72 -19.86 22.81
CA GLU A 138 17.99 -21.27 22.52
C GLU A 138 16.72 -22.15 22.62
N SER A 139 15.75 -21.73 23.42
CA SER A 139 14.44 -22.38 23.55
C SER A 139 13.53 -22.19 22.32
N MET A 140 13.86 -21.29 21.40
CA MET A 140 13.09 -21.01 20.18
C MET A 140 13.65 -21.79 18.98
N SER A 141 12.80 -22.62 18.36
CA SER A 141 13.19 -23.43 17.19
C SER A 141 13.55 -22.56 15.97
N LEU A 142 14.64 -22.92 15.30
CA LEU A 142 15.06 -22.29 14.04
C LEU A 142 14.07 -22.54 12.91
N GLU A 143 13.23 -23.59 13.00
CA GLU A 143 12.23 -23.91 11.98
C GLU A 143 11.18 -22.80 11.79
N TYR A 144 10.94 -21.97 12.82
CA TYR A 144 10.06 -20.80 12.71
C TYR A 144 10.52 -19.82 11.62
N PHE A 145 11.83 -19.69 11.42
CA PHE A 145 12.44 -18.78 10.44
C PHE A 145 12.60 -19.41 9.04
N LYS A 146 12.34 -20.72 8.90
CA LYS A 146 12.40 -21.45 7.63
C LYS A 146 11.03 -21.59 6.95
N ARG A 147 9.96 -21.16 7.62
CA ARG A 147 8.60 -21.22 7.09
C ARG A 147 8.48 -20.35 5.83
N ARG A 148 8.02 -20.95 4.73
CA ARG A 148 7.90 -20.31 3.40
C ARG A 148 6.51 -19.75 3.12
N ASP A 149 5.50 -20.24 3.81
CA ASP A 149 4.10 -19.86 3.65
C ASP A 149 3.66 -18.87 4.75
N LYS A 150 3.08 -17.74 4.33
CA LYS A 150 2.34 -16.84 5.21
C LYS A 150 0.91 -16.75 4.68
N GLY A 151 -0.07 -16.98 5.55
CA GLY A 151 -1.48 -16.79 5.22
C GLY A 151 -2.38 -17.49 6.22
N GLU A 152 -3.26 -16.74 6.85
CA GLU A 152 -4.40 -17.28 7.59
C GLU A 152 -5.66 -17.21 6.71
N TYR A 153 -5.88 -18.27 5.92
CA TYR A 153 -7.09 -18.43 5.11
C TYR A 153 -8.18 -19.10 5.94
N THR A 154 -8.68 -18.39 6.95
CA THR A 154 -9.74 -18.91 7.84
C THR A 154 -11.13 -18.68 7.27
N LYS A 155 -12.11 -19.47 7.71
CA LYS A 155 -13.53 -19.26 7.37
C LYS A 155 -14.01 -17.85 7.72
N SER A 156 -13.57 -17.30 8.86
CA SER A 156 -13.86 -15.92 9.26
C SER A 156 -13.35 -14.90 8.25
N THR A 157 -12.14 -15.09 7.72
CA THR A 157 -11.57 -14.21 6.68
C THR A 157 -12.47 -14.15 5.45
N PHE A 158 -12.97 -15.29 4.98
CA PHE A 158 -13.86 -15.35 3.80
C PHE A 158 -15.26 -14.78 4.07
N THR A 159 -15.80 -14.96 5.28
CA THR A 159 -17.07 -14.34 5.68
C THR A 159 -16.95 -12.82 5.66
N GLU A 160 -15.89 -12.27 6.26
CA GLU A 160 -15.70 -10.82 6.32
C GLU A 160 -15.42 -10.23 4.93
N TYR A 161 -14.63 -10.91 4.10
CA TYR A 161 -14.45 -10.54 2.69
C TYR A 161 -15.81 -10.42 1.97
N SER A 162 -16.71 -11.38 2.17
CA SER A 162 -18.03 -11.38 1.55
C SER A 162 -18.91 -10.23 2.06
N ASN A 163 -18.90 -9.97 3.37
CA ASN A 163 -19.62 -8.84 3.97
C ASN A 163 -19.13 -7.51 3.41
N ARG A 164 -17.81 -7.32 3.36
CA ARG A 164 -17.17 -6.11 2.84
C ARG A 164 -17.50 -5.88 1.38
N LYS A 165 -17.42 -6.92 0.55
CA LYS A 165 -17.81 -6.88 -0.87
C LYS A 165 -19.27 -6.43 -1.04
N ASN A 166 -20.20 -7.01 -0.29
CA ASN A 166 -21.62 -6.65 -0.36
C ASN A 166 -21.86 -5.19 0.03
N MET A 167 -21.18 -4.71 1.07
CA MET A 167 -21.26 -3.32 1.52
C MET A 167 -20.73 -2.36 0.43
N LEU A 168 -19.57 -2.66 -0.16
CA LEU A 168 -19.01 -1.85 -1.26
C LEU A 168 -19.92 -1.84 -2.48
N GLN A 169 -20.54 -2.98 -2.80
CA GLN A 169 -21.48 -3.08 -3.92
C GLN A 169 -22.69 -2.18 -3.72
N LYS A 170 -23.21 -2.10 -2.48
CA LYS A 170 -24.29 -1.17 -2.14
C LYS A 170 -23.85 0.28 -2.35
N ILE A 171 -22.71 0.68 -1.79
CA ILE A 171 -22.19 2.06 -1.90
C ILE A 171 -22.02 2.47 -3.37
N PHE A 172 -21.34 1.63 -4.15
CA PHE A 172 -21.00 1.95 -5.54
C PHE A 172 -22.15 1.73 -6.52
N SER A 173 -23.26 1.13 -6.08
CA SER A 173 -24.51 1.08 -6.85
C SER A 173 -25.26 2.41 -6.85
N GLU A 174 -24.98 3.30 -5.88
CA GLU A 174 -25.55 4.64 -5.80
C GLU A 174 -24.74 5.63 -6.66
N GLU A 175 -25.25 6.87 -6.77
CA GLU A 175 -24.48 7.96 -7.41
C GLU A 175 -23.37 8.45 -6.47
N CYS A 176 -22.12 8.25 -6.89
CA CYS A 176 -20.92 8.70 -6.19
C CYS A 176 -20.37 10.00 -6.79
N LEU A 177 -19.75 10.84 -5.94
CA LEU A 177 -19.09 12.07 -6.39
C LEU A 177 -17.90 11.75 -7.31
N ILE A 178 -17.18 10.67 -7.02
CA ILE A 178 -16.03 10.27 -7.83
C ILE A 178 -16.39 9.91 -9.29
N TYR A 179 -17.62 9.47 -9.55
CA TYR A 179 -18.13 9.26 -10.90
C TYR A 179 -18.47 10.59 -11.59
N LYS A 180 -19.09 11.51 -10.85
CA LYS A 180 -19.47 12.83 -11.37
C LYS A 180 -18.25 13.67 -11.75
N LEU A 181 -17.14 13.51 -11.02
CA LEU A 181 -15.87 14.13 -11.34
C LEU A 181 -15.14 13.45 -12.50
N GLY A 182 -15.71 12.38 -13.07
CA GLY A 182 -15.10 11.66 -14.18
C GLY A 182 -13.79 10.97 -13.82
N LEU A 183 -13.52 10.70 -12.53
CA LEU A 183 -12.26 10.11 -12.07
C LEU A 183 -12.27 8.57 -12.08
N VAL A 184 -13.46 7.97 -11.94
CA VAL A 184 -13.66 6.52 -11.92
C VAL A 184 -14.80 6.13 -12.87
N ASP A 185 -14.57 5.10 -13.68
CA ASP A 185 -15.59 4.44 -14.48
C ASP A 185 -16.40 3.48 -13.59
N ARG A 186 -17.68 3.81 -13.40
CA ARG A 186 -18.61 3.02 -12.57
C ARG A 186 -18.75 1.58 -13.04
N SER A 187 -18.85 1.35 -14.35
CA SER A 187 -19.07 0.02 -14.91
C SER A 187 -17.85 -0.88 -14.67
N LYS A 188 -16.64 -0.36 -14.97
CA LYS A 188 -15.38 -1.07 -14.72
C LYS A 188 -15.13 -1.29 -13.22
N LEU A 189 -15.53 -0.36 -12.35
CA LEU A 189 -15.41 -0.52 -10.90
C LEU A 189 -16.28 -1.67 -10.39
N LEU A 190 -17.56 -1.70 -10.78
CA LEU A 190 -18.50 -2.75 -10.38
C LEU A 190 -18.12 -4.11 -10.97
N GLU A 191 -17.61 -4.15 -12.20
CA GLU A 191 -17.03 -5.37 -12.78
C GLU A 191 -15.84 -5.87 -11.96
N SER A 192 -14.94 -4.96 -11.58
CA SER A 192 -13.76 -5.28 -10.79
C SER A 192 -14.09 -5.78 -9.39
N LEU A 193 -15.11 -5.22 -8.74
CA LEU A 193 -15.60 -5.73 -7.45
C LEU A 193 -16.11 -7.17 -7.54
N ASN A 194 -16.58 -7.58 -8.71
CA ASN A 194 -17.09 -8.92 -8.95
C ASN A 194 -16.01 -9.94 -9.32
N LYS A 195 -14.82 -9.49 -9.72
CA LYS A 195 -13.67 -10.34 -9.99
C LYS A 195 -13.02 -10.83 -8.69
N PHE A 196 -12.42 -12.01 -8.76
CA PHE A 196 -11.68 -12.58 -7.64
C PHE A 196 -10.19 -12.22 -7.78
N SER A 197 -9.61 -11.67 -6.70
CA SER A 197 -8.18 -11.38 -6.57
C SER A 197 -7.60 -12.32 -5.53
N ALA A 198 -6.69 -13.21 -5.93
CA ALA A 198 -6.12 -14.21 -5.02
C ALA A 198 -5.25 -13.58 -3.91
N ASP A 199 -4.68 -12.42 -4.19
CA ASP A 199 -3.85 -11.59 -3.30
C ASP A 199 -4.64 -10.49 -2.56
N GLY A 200 -5.91 -10.28 -2.90
CA GLY A 200 -6.76 -9.24 -2.32
C GLY A 200 -6.51 -7.81 -2.83
N GLU A 201 -5.54 -7.59 -3.73
CA GLU A 201 -5.15 -6.24 -4.20
C GLU A 201 -6.34 -5.48 -4.82
N GLN A 202 -7.16 -6.18 -5.61
CA GLN A 202 -8.33 -5.57 -6.24
C GLN A 202 -9.34 -5.04 -5.21
N LEU A 203 -9.60 -5.79 -4.13
CA LEU A 203 -10.50 -5.35 -3.08
C LEU A 203 -9.93 -4.13 -2.33
N GLU A 204 -8.62 -4.15 -2.04
CA GLU A 204 -7.93 -3.03 -1.40
C GLU A 204 -8.04 -1.75 -2.24
N ASN A 205 -7.78 -1.83 -3.54
CA ASN A 205 -7.90 -0.68 -4.45
C ASN A 205 -9.33 -0.11 -4.46
N ILE A 206 -10.35 -0.97 -4.44
CA ILE A 206 -11.75 -0.53 -4.35
C ILE A 206 -12.07 0.09 -2.98
N MET A 207 -11.50 -0.42 -1.89
CA MET A 207 -11.63 0.18 -0.57
C MET A 207 -10.99 1.58 -0.52
N ARG A 208 -9.87 1.80 -1.20
CA ARG A 208 -9.27 3.14 -1.34
C ARG A 208 -10.21 4.11 -2.07
N ILE A 209 -10.89 3.66 -3.14
CA ILE A 209 -11.94 4.46 -3.81
C ILE A 209 -13.06 4.84 -2.84
N GLN A 210 -13.47 3.94 -1.94
CA GLN A 210 -14.49 4.26 -0.94
C GLN A 210 -14.03 5.37 0.02
N ILE A 211 -12.78 5.31 0.47
CA ILE A 211 -12.21 6.33 1.36
C ILE A 211 -12.18 7.69 0.66
N ILE A 212 -11.76 7.73 -0.61
CA ILE A 212 -11.76 8.96 -1.42
C ILE A 212 -13.18 9.51 -1.55
N GLU A 213 -14.16 8.66 -1.85
CA GLU A 213 -15.57 9.06 -1.94
C GLU A 213 -16.09 9.67 -0.62
N TYR A 214 -15.73 9.10 0.53
CA TYR A 214 -16.13 9.65 1.83
C TYR A 214 -15.43 10.97 2.13
N TRP A 215 -14.16 11.10 1.78
CA TRP A 215 -13.43 12.35 1.91
C TRP A 215 -14.07 13.46 1.04
N LEU A 216 -14.40 13.15 -0.22
CA LEU A 216 -15.10 14.06 -1.13
C LEU A 216 -16.43 14.53 -0.51
N ARG A 217 -17.24 13.60 0.01
CA ARG A 217 -18.51 13.98 0.65
C ARG A 217 -18.30 14.91 1.84
N GLY A 218 -17.36 14.59 2.73
CA GLY A 218 -17.03 15.46 3.86
C GLY A 218 -16.52 16.84 3.43
N TYR A 219 -15.73 16.90 2.36
CA TYR A 219 -15.24 18.17 1.80
C TYR A 219 -16.39 19.05 1.28
N CYS A 220 -17.36 18.48 0.57
CA CYS A 220 -18.57 19.20 0.14
C CYS A 220 -19.37 19.76 1.31
N GLU A 221 -19.59 18.92 2.31
CA GLU A 221 -20.40 19.27 3.48
C GLU A 221 -19.75 20.42 4.27
N SER A 222 -18.42 20.55 4.19
CA SER A 222 -17.66 21.67 4.77
C SER A 222 -17.65 22.96 3.92
N GLY A 223 -18.32 22.99 2.76
CA GLY A 223 -18.42 24.16 1.88
C GLY A 223 -17.38 24.21 0.75
N GLY A 224 -16.69 23.11 0.46
CA GLY A 224 -15.80 23.02 -0.69
C GLY A 224 -16.56 23.03 -2.04
N ILE A 225 -16.00 23.70 -3.05
CA ILE A 225 -16.49 23.67 -4.44
C ILE A 225 -15.54 22.81 -5.26
N TYR A 226 -16.06 21.95 -6.14
CA TYR A 226 -15.25 21.21 -7.10
C TYR A 226 -15.08 21.99 -8.40
N GLU A 227 -13.83 22.21 -8.80
CA GLU A 227 -13.44 22.51 -10.18
C GLU A 227 -12.47 21.42 -10.63
N ILE A 228 -12.64 20.93 -11.86
CA ILE A 228 -11.77 19.94 -12.50
C ILE A 228 -10.75 20.70 -13.35
#